data_AF-A0A510X3M7-F1
#
_entry.id   AF-A0A510X3M7-F1
#
_cell.length_a   1.000
_cell.length_b   1.000
_cell.length_c   1.000
_cell.angle_alpha   90.00
_cell.angle_beta   90.00
_cell.angle_gamma   90.00
#
_symmetry.space_group_name_H-M   'P 1'
#
loop_
_entity.id
_entity.type
_entity.pdbx_description
1 polymer ?
#
loop_
_entity_poly.entity_id
_entity_poly.type
_entity_poly.pdbx_seq_one_letter_code
_entity_poly.pdbx_strand_id
1 'polypeptide(L)' 'MRLFLTSEELEELTGRKRRKEQCSTLDAMHIRWKINAAGDLLVARRHVEQVFCGEAPAIQERTRPNLEALSR' A
#
# COMPACT_ATOMS: atom_id res chain seq x y z
N MET A 1 4.68 7.44 15.95
CA MET A 1 4.98 6.70 14.71
C MET A 1 4.10 7.25 13.59
N ARG A 2 4.65 7.58 12.42
CA ARG A 2 3.84 8.03 11.27
C ARG A 2 3.31 6.82 10.50
N LEU A 3 2.02 6.83 10.19
CA LEU A 3 1.35 5.76 9.45
C LEU A 3 1.70 5.76 7.95
N PHE A 4 1.95 6.95 7.40
CA PHE A 4 2.23 7.17 5.99
C PHE A 4 3.63 7.76 5.78
N LEU A 5 4.21 7.48 4.62
CA LEU A 5 5.42 8.14 4.14
C LEU A 5 5.12 9.61 3.83
N THR A 6 6.10 10.47 4.14
CA THR A 6 6.13 11.87 3.74
C THR A 6 6.49 12.02 2.27
N SER A 7 6.30 13.22 1.71
CA SER A 7 6.73 13.52 0.34
C SER A 7 8.25 13.33 0.14
N GLU A 8 9.05 13.71 1.14
CA GLU A 8 10.51 13.56 1.12
C GLU A 8 10.90 12.08 1.13
N GLU A 9 10.32 11.27 2.02
CA GLU A 9 10.55 9.82 2.05
C GLU A 9 10.08 9.14 0.75
N LEU A 10 9.01 9.63 0.11
CA LEU A 10 8.55 9.14 -1.20
C LEU A 10 9.53 9.49 -2.33
N GLU A 11 10.10 10.69 -2.31
CA GLU A 11 11.14 11.10 -3.25
C GLU A 11 12.42 10.27 -3.06
N GLU A 12 12.82 9.99 -1.83
CA GLU A 12 13.97 9.14 -1.51
C GLU A 12 13.73 7.68 -1.95
N LEU A 13 12.54 7.13 -1.66
CA LEU A 13 12.18 5.76 -2.02
C LEU A 13 12.12 5.54 -3.54
N THR A 14 11.53 6.50 -4.27
CA THR A 14 11.29 6.34 -5.72
C THR A 14 12.41 6.94 -6.58
N GLY A 15 13.21 7.86 -6.02
CA GLY A 15 14.15 8.68 -6.78
C GLY A 15 13.48 9.68 -7.74
N ARG A 16 12.16 9.90 -7.61
CA ARG A 16 11.35 10.72 -8.54
C ARG A 16 10.67 11.84 -7.80
N LYS A 17 10.63 13.03 -8.40
CA LYS A 17 9.93 14.22 -7.89
C LYS A 17 8.49 14.35 -8.40
N ARG A 18 8.19 13.77 -9.55
CA ARG A 18 6.87 13.89 -10.19
C ARG A 18 5.96 12.77 -9.69
N ARG A 19 4.78 13.12 -9.15
CA ARG A 19 3.79 12.13 -8.66
C ARG A 19 3.46 11.02 -9.66
N LYS A 20 3.26 11.36 -10.94
CA LYS A 20 2.97 10.33 -11.97
C LYS A 20 4.08 9.29 -12.08
N GLU A 21 5.34 9.74 -12.00
CA GLU A 21 6.50 8.86 -12.04
C GLU A 21 6.63 8.08 -10.73
N GLN A 22 6.37 8.72 -9.58
CA GLN A 22 6.33 8.05 -8.27
C GLN A 22 5.31 6.91 -8.27
N CYS A 23 4.08 7.13 -8.74
CA CYS A 23 3.05 6.09 -8.87
C CYS A 23 3.51 4.93 -9.73
N SER A 24 4.08 5.22 -10.91
CA SER A 24 4.61 4.18 -11.82
C SER A 24 5.72 3.35 -11.16
N THR A 25 6.64 3.99 -10.43
CA THR A 25 7.68 3.28 -9.67
C THR A 25 7.10 2.45 -8.53
N LEU A 26 6.14 2.98 -7.77
CA LEU A 26 5.48 2.24 -6.68
C LEU A 26 4.72 1.02 -7.20
N ASP A 27 4.05 1.15 -8.35
CA ASP A 27 3.39 0.02 -9.02
C ASP A 27 4.40 -1.05 -9.46
N ALA A 28 5.54 -0.64 -10.03
CA ALA A 28 6.62 -1.56 -10.41
C ALA A 28 7.25 -2.26 -9.19
N MET A 29 7.24 -1.62 -8.02
CA MET A 29 7.69 -2.20 -6.75
C MET A 29 6.61 -3.03 -6.04
N HIS A 30 5.42 -3.17 -6.64
CA HIS A 30 4.25 -3.82 -6.03
C HIS A 30 3.81 -3.19 -4.68
N ILE A 31 4.09 -1.89 -4.50
CA ILE A 31 3.69 -1.13 -3.32
C ILE A 31 2.34 -0.46 -3.59
N ARG A 32 1.35 -0.76 -2.75
CA ARG A 32 0.03 -0.11 -2.85
C ARG A 32 0.08 1.33 -2.36
N TRP A 33 -0.50 2.21 -3.18
CA TRP A 33 -0.65 3.62 -2.91
C TRP A 33 -2.11 4.06 -3.08
N LYS A 34 -2.46 5.20 -2.48
CA LYS A 34 -3.76 5.86 -2.65
C LYS A 34 -3.57 7.36 -2.78
N ILE A 35 -4.57 8.05 -3.33
CA ILE A 35 -4.62 9.51 -3.36
C ILE A 35 -5.70 9.97 -2.37
N ASN A 36 -5.35 10.92 -1.50
CA ASN A 36 -6.32 11.51 -0.57
C ASN A 36 -7.22 12.55 -1.26
N ALA A 37 -8.22 13.07 -0.55
CA ALA A 37 -9.10 14.12 -1.09
C ALA A 37 -8.36 15.44 -1.40
N ALA A 38 -7.20 15.68 -0.80
CA ALA A 38 -6.34 16.83 -1.08
C ALA A 38 -5.42 16.63 -2.32
N GLY A 39 -5.42 15.42 -2.92
CA GLY A 39 -4.59 15.09 -4.06
C GLY A 39 -3.18 14.59 -3.72
N ASP A 40 -2.88 14.35 -2.44
CA ASP A 40 -1.58 13.82 -2.00
C ASP A 40 -1.50 12.30 -2.09
N LEU A 41 -0.29 11.83 -2.40
CA LEU A 41 0.05 10.43 -2.50
C LEU A 41 0.27 9.85 -1.09
N LEU A 42 -0.55 8.87 -0.73
CA LEU A 42 -0.48 8.14 0.52
C LEU A 42 0.08 6.74 0.29
N VAL A 43 1.19 6.44 0.95
CA VAL A 43 1.79 5.11 1.01
C VAL A 43 1.99 4.72 2.46
N ALA A 44 1.50 3.56 2.84
CA ALA A 44 1.62 3.06 4.22
C ALA A 44 3.05 2.57 4.48
N ARG A 45 3.71 3.10 5.52
CA ARG A 45 5.09 2.75 5.88
C ARG A 45 5.25 1.24 6.10
N ARG A 46 4.34 0.66 6.89
CA ARG A 46 4.30 -0.78 7.17
C ARG A 46 4.20 -1.63 5.92
N HIS A 47 3.47 -1.18 4.89
CA HIS A 47 3.34 -1.94 3.66
C HIS A 47 4.65 -1.98 2.87
N VAL A 48 5.39 -0.87 2.85
CA VAL A 48 6.72 -0.82 2.24
C VAL A 48 7.67 -1.75 2.98
N GLU A 49 7.71 -1.67 4.32
CA GLU A 49 8.52 -2.58 5.14
C GLU A 49 8.20 -4.06 4.86
N GLN A 50 6.92 -4.41 4.73
CA GLN A 50 6.50 -5.78 4.38
C GLN A 50 7.03 -6.23 3.02
N VAL A 51 6.89 -5.38 2.00
CA VAL A 51 7.36 -5.68 0.64
C VAL A 51 8.89 -5.83 0.59
N PHE A 52 9.63 -4.99 1.32
CA PHE A 52 11.09 -5.00 1.31
C PHE A 52 11.71 -6.09 2.19
N CYS A 53 11.15 -6.34 3.37
CA CYS A 53 11.67 -7.34 4.31
C CYS A 53 11.17 -8.76 4.01
N GLY A 54 10.35 -8.94 2.96
CA GLY A 54 9.81 -10.24 2.59
C GLY A 54 8.80 -10.79 3.59
N GLU A 55 8.24 -9.96 4.47
CA GLU A 55 7.08 -10.34 5.26
C GLU A 55 5.91 -10.43 4.30
N ALA A 56 5.61 -11.66 3.87
CA ALA A 56 4.47 -11.93 3.02
C ALA A 56 3.23 -11.24 3.63
N PRO A 57 2.53 -10.37 2.88
CA PRO A 57 1.35 -9.72 3.41
C PRO A 57 0.41 -10.84 3.85
N ALA A 58 0.03 -10.84 5.12
CA ALA A 58 -0.95 -11.78 5.63
C ALA A 58 -2.15 -11.72 4.67
N ILE A 59 -2.34 -12.80 3.91
CA ILE A 59 -3.46 -12.93 2.99
C ILE A 59 -4.67 -12.74 3.89
N GLN A 60 -5.37 -11.61 3.74
CA GLN A 60 -6.64 -11.43 4.40
C GLN A 60 -7.57 -12.44 3.75
N GLU A 61 -7.68 -13.62 4.36
CA GLU A 61 -8.71 -14.58 4.01
C GLU A 61 -10.03 -13.82 4.15
N ARG A 62 -10.65 -13.54 3.01
CA ARG A 62 -11.99 -12.97 2.99
C ARG A 62 -12.86 -13.95 3.74
N THR A 63 -13.36 -13.55 4.91
CA THR A 63 -14.31 -14.35 5.68
C THR A 63 -15.45 -14.72 4.75
N ARG A 64 -15.50 -15.99 4.33
CA ARG A 64 -16.59 -16.47 3.52
C ARG A 64 -17.81 -16.59 4.44
N PRO A 65 -18.98 -16.08 4.04
CA PRO A 65 -20.19 -16.27 4.82
C PRO A 65 -20.45 -17.77 4.96
N ASN A 66 -20.86 -18.19 6.17
CA ASN A 66 -21.18 -19.59 6.45
C ASN A 66 -22.53 -19.95 5.81
N LEU A 67 -22.51 -20.42 4.56
CA LEU A 67 -23.71 -20.76 3.79
C LEU A 67 -24.45 -21.98 4.39
N GLU A 68 -23.79 -22.81 5.19
CA GLU A 68 -24.39 -23.96 5.89
C GLU A 68 -25.47 -23.54 6.91
N ALA A 69 -25.45 -22.28 7.37
CA ALA A 69 -26.45 -21.77 8.32
C ALA A 69 -27.81 -21.44 7.68
N LEU A 70 -27.90 -21.41 6.34
CA LEU A 70 -29.08 -20.99 5.58
C LEU A 70 -29.94 -22.15 5.05
N SER A 71 -29.51 -23.40 5.20
CA SER A 71 -30.16 -24.58 4.60
C SER A 71 -31.18 -25.31 5.50
N ARG A 72 -31.82 -24.61 6.44
CA ARG A 72 -32.76 -25.21 7.41
C ARG A 72 -34.22 -25.07 7.02
#